data_AF-A0A0U2VFN5-F1
#
_entry.id   AF-A0A0U2VFN5-F1
#
_cell.length_a   1.000
_cell.length_b   1.000
_cell.length_c   1.000
_cell.angle_alpha   90.00
_cell.angle_beta   90.00
_cell.angle_gamma   90.00
#
_symmetry.space_group_name_H-M   'P 1'
#
loop_
_entity.id
_entity.type
_entity.pdbx_description
1 polymer ?
#
loop_
_entity_poly.entity_id
_entity_poly.type
_entity_poly.pdbx_seq_one_letter_code
_entity_poly.pdbx_strand_id
1 'polypeptide(L)'
;MAEAIVRLGELRVESFVQGEVNNWLVYDVLPKSKLHSSGLDGDVILKASTPAIEIVESDLDIPIEEGYGYAFSVGTDNKLKVAFNKSLHTDKTSAISALSCASVTYEQGNLTPNGNNYIAIARNSMGEEIHRTTPMPLTALMNVITTLDDTRATAFGGNLIFHIERDYIVN
;
A
#
# COMPACT_ATOMS: atom_id res chain seq x y z
N MET A 1 8.55 17.06 22.76
CA MET A 1 7.54 16.47 21.85
C MET A 1 8.31 16.05 20.62
N ALA A 2 8.43 14.75 20.36
CA ALA A 2 9.19 14.26 19.21
C ALA A 2 8.37 14.54 17.96
N GLU A 3 8.92 15.30 17.02
CA GLU A 3 8.32 15.52 15.70
C GLU A 3 8.16 14.16 15.02
N ALA A 4 6.92 13.84 14.64
CA ALA A 4 6.64 12.69 13.79
C ALA A 4 7.43 12.88 12.47
N ILE A 5 8.34 11.96 12.17
CA ILE A 5 9.04 11.98 10.88
C ILE A 5 8.05 11.44 9.85
N VAL A 6 7.41 12.36 9.14
CA VAL A 6 6.35 12.02 8.20
C VAL A 6 6.76 12.32 6.77
N ARG A 7 7.32 11.31 6.10
CA ARG A 7 7.24 11.22 4.64
C ARG A 7 7.54 9.80 4.22
N LEU A 8 6.54 9.10 3.68
CA LEU A 8 6.80 7.89 2.92
C LEU A 8 7.07 8.31 1.47
N GLY A 9 8.06 7.65 0.86
CA GLY A 9 8.64 8.06 -0.42
C GLY A 9 7.65 8.15 -1.57
N GLU A 10 8.09 8.71 -2.69
CA GLU A 10 7.29 8.85 -3.90
C GLU A 10 6.84 7.47 -4.39
N LEU A 11 5.52 7.24 -4.42
CA LEU A 11 4.95 6.02 -4.97
C LEU A 11 5.08 6.05 -6.49
N ARG A 12 5.56 4.95 -7.07
CA ARG A 12 5.63 4.81 -8.53
C ARG A 12 4.29 4.30 -9.04
N VAL A 13 3.96 4.74 -10.26
CA VAL A 13 2.82 4.21 -11.01
C VAL A 13 3.17 2.81 -11.49
N GLU A 14 2.38 1.83 -11.06
CA GLU A 14 2.49 0.44 -11.49
C GLU A 14 1.68 0.20 -12.77
N SER A 15 0.46 0.74 -12.83
CA SER A 15 -0.42 0.53 -13.99
C SER A 15 -1.37 1.71 -14.24
N PHE A 16 -1.92 1.73 -15.45
CA PHE A 16 -2.95 2.67 -15.90
C PHE A 16 -4.13 1.84 -16.40
N VAL A 17 -5.31 2.14 -15.91
CA VAL A 17 -6.54 1.41 -16.21
C VAL A 17 -7.55 2.37 -16.84
N GLN A 18 -8.25 1.88 -17.86
CA GLN A 18 -9.31 2.60 -18.53
C GLN A 18 -10.65 2.04 -18.10
N GLY A 19 -11.44 2.85 -17.40
CA GLY A 19 -12.84 2.56 -17.13
C GLY A 19 -13.75 2.98 -18.28
N GLU A 20 -15.05 3.03 -18.03
CA GLU A 20 -16.06 3.56 -18.91
C GLU A 20 -16.14 5.09 -18.81
N VAL A 21 -16.14 5.63 -17.59
CA VAL A 21 -16.27 7.06 -17.29
C VAL A 21 -14.90 7.69 -17.00
N ASN A 22 -14.12 7.05 -16.12
CA ASN A 22 -12.82 7.55 -15.66
C ASN A 22 -11.68 6.67 -16.14
N ASN A 23 -10.47 7.22 -16.11
CA ASN A 23 -9.25 6.43 -16.07
C ASN A 23 -8.68 6.49 -14.65
N TRP A 24 -7.91 5.50 -14.24
CA TRP A 24 -7.17 5.58 -12.99
C TRP A 24 -5.75 5.04 -13.10
N LEU A 25 -4.87 5.62 -12.29
CA LEU A 25 -3.53 5.13 -12.05
C LEU A 25 -3.52 4.27 -10.79
N VAL A 26 -2.89 3.10 -10.87
CA VAL A 26 -2.63 2.26 -9.71
C VAL A 26 -1.16 2.42 -9.36
N TYR A 27 -0.90 2.77 -8.12
CA TYR A 27 0.44 2.92 -7.57
C TYR A 27 0.91 1.61 -6.93
N ASP A 28 2.23 1.49 -6.75
CA ASP A 28 2.84 0.39 -6.01
C ASP A 28 2.21 0.24 -4.61
N VAL A 29 2.30 -0.98 -4.06
CA VAL A 29 1.78 -1.33 -2.73
C VAL A 29 2.29 -0.37 -1.67
N LEU A 30 1.37 0.12 -0.84
CA LEU A 30 1.68 0.95 0.31
C LEU A 30 2.40 0.08 1.36
N PRO A 31 3.70 0.29 1.62
CA PRO A 31 4.51 -0.67 2.39
C PRO A 31 4.13 -0.75 3.88
N LYS A 32 3.28 0.16 4.39
CA LYS A 32 2.87 0.22 5.80
C LYS A 32 1.40 0.57 6.04
N SER A 33 0.57 0.63 5.01
CA SER A 33 -0.86 0.91 5.18
C SER A 33 -1.53 -0.29 5.85
N LYS A 34 -2.26 -0.06 6.95
CA LYS A 34 -3.15 -1.06 7.55
C LYS A 34 -4.38 -1.18 6.65
N LEU A 35 -4.91 -2.39 6.47
CA LEU A 35 -5.90 -2.84 5.47
C LEU A 35 -7.21 -2.04 5.27
N HIS A 36 -7.41 -0.86 5.88
CA HIS A 36 -8.62 -0.06 5.73
C HIS A 36 -8.30 1.43 5.69
N SER A 37 -8.97 2.13 4.76
CA SER A 37 -8.74 3.53 4.40
C SER A 37 -8.91 4.54 5.55
N SER A 38 -9.52 4.14 6.67
CA SER A 38 -9.86 4.99 7.82
C SER A 38 -8.68 5.56 8.63
N GLY A 39 -7.46 5.46 8.12
CA GLY A 39 -6.25 6.00 8.75
C GLY A 39 -5.40 6.85 7.80
N LEU A 40 -5.92 7.19 6.62
CA LEU A 40 -5.23 7.99 5.59
C LEU A 40 -6.04 9.22 5.12
N ASP A 41 -7.20 9.47 5.71
CA ASP A 41 -8.01 10.66 5.47
C ASP A 41 -7.15 11.92 5.69
N GLY A 42 -6.94 12.70 4.62
CA GLY A 42 -6.15 13.96 4.64
C GLY A 42 -4.64 13.80 4.42
N ASP A 43 -4.16 12.57 4.29
CA ASP A 43 -2.74 12.22 4.33
C ASP A 43 -2.17 11.84 2.94
N VAL A 44 -3.04 11.66 1.93
CA VAL A 44 -2.63 11.49 0.52
C VAL A 44 -2.56 12.84 -0.17
N ILE A 45 -1.34 13.37 -0.35
CA ILE A 45 -1.09 14.60 -1.10
C ILE A 45 -0.63 14.25 -2.51
N LEU A 46 -1.55 14.35 -3.46
CA LEU A 46 -1.22 14.38 -4.88
C LEU A 46 -0.52 15.70 -5.20
N LYS A 47 0.68 15.62 -5.80
CA LYS A 47 1.55 16.73 -6.23
C LYS A 47 1.08 18.13 -5.80
N ALA A 48 1.44 18.52 -4.58
CA ALA A 48 1.45 19.86 -3.97
C ALA A 48 0.18 20.75 -3.99
N SER A 49 -0.89 20.45 -4.72
CA SER A 49 -2.06 21.36 -4.80
C SER A 49 -3.26 20.80 -5.57
N THR A 50 -3.33 19.50 -5.81
CA THR A 50 -4.42 18.92 -6.60
C THR A 50 -5.57 18.53 -5.68
N PRO A 51 -6.73 19.23 -5.71
CA PRO A 51 -7.88 18.83 -4.91
C PRO A 51 -8.36 17.47 -5.38
N ALA A 52 -8.28 16.48 -4.50
CA ALA A 52 -8.77 15.13 -4.71
C ALA A 52 -9.71 14.72 -3.59
N ILE A 53 -10.77 14.03 -3.95
CA ILE A 53 -11.76 13.49 -3.01
C ILE A 53 -11.49 12.01 -2.76
N GLU A 54 -11.59 11.56 -1.51
CA GLU A 54 -11.55 10.14 -1.20
C GLU A 54 -12.86 9.46 -1.59
N ILE A 55 -12.76 8.31 -2.23
CA ILE A 55 -13.89 7.47 -2.63
C ILE A 55 -13.61 6.01 -2.28
N VAL A 56 -14.67 5.20 -2.22
CA VAL A 56 -14.53 3.74 -2.09
C VAL A 56 -14.07 3.14 -3.42
N GLU A 57 -13.39 2.01 -3.36
CA GLU A 57 -12.76 1.40 -4.55
C GLU A 57 -13.78 1.04 -5.64
N SER A 58 -15.01 0.68 -5.26
CA SER A 58 -16.11 0.40 -6.20
C SER A 58 -16.51 1.60 -7.05
N ASP A 59 -16.13 2.80 -6.63
CA ASP A 59 -16.59 4.07 -7.19
C ASP A 59 -15.51 4.71 -8.08
N LEU A 60 -14.43 3.98 -8.39
CA LEU A 60 -13.35 4.50 -9.25
C LEU A 60 -13.83 4.93 -10.65
N ASP A 61 -14.92 4.34 -11.12
CA ASP A 61 -15.47 4.58 -12.46
C ASP A 61 -16.82 5.31 -12.46
N ILE A 62 -17.19 5.98 -11.37
CA ILE A 62 -18.35 6.88 -11.33
C ILE A 62 -17.92 8.34 -11.55
N PRO A 63 -18.83 9.23 -11.99
CA PRO A 63 -18.50 10.65 -12.13
C PRO A 63 -17.93 11.24 -10.84
N ILE A 64 -16.78 11.90 -10.95
CA ILE A 64 -16.14 12.62 -9.84
C ILE A 64 -16.96 13.87 -9.53
N GLU A 65 -17.15 14.15 -8.24
CA GLU A 65 -17.95 15.29 -7.76
C GLU A 65 -17.43 16.63 -8.33
N GLU A 66 -18.37 17.51 -8.71
CA GLU A 66 -18.04 18.83 -9.23
C GLU A 66 -17.24 19.65 -8.20
N GLY A 67 -16.07 20.14 -8.61
CA GLY A 67 -15.13 20.86 -7.74
C GLY A 67 -13.84 20.10 -7.43
N TYR A 68 -13.81 18.79 -7.69
CA TYR A 68 -12.61 17.95 -7.60
C TYR A 68 -12.14 17.52 -8.99
N GLY A 69 -10.84 17.67 -9.26
CA GLY A 69 -10.26 17.21 -10.54
C GLY A 69 -9.95 15.71 -10.55
N TYR A 70 -9.79 15.13 -9.36
CA TYR A 70 -9.33 13.77 -9.14
C TYR A 70 -10.08 13.15 -7.97
N ALA A 71 -10.17 11.82 -7.96
CA ALA A 71 -10.64 11.05 -6.81
C ALA A 71 -9.59 9.99 -6.47
N PHE A 72 -9.47 9.60 -5.21
CA PHE A 72 -8.54 8.55 -4.81
C PHE A 72 -9.21 7.52 -3.92
N SER A 73 -8.70 6.29 -3.98
CA SER A 73 -9.13 5.18 -3.14
C SER A 73 -7.93 4.33 -2.75
N VAL A 74 -7.92 3.79 -1.54
CA VAL A 74 -6.97 2.75 -1.13
C VAL A 74 -7.71 1.42 -1.16
N GLY A 75 -7.33 0.58 -2.13
CA GLY A 75 -7.99 -0.69 -2.35
C GLY A 75 -7.65 -1.74 -1.30
N THR A 76 -8.41 -2.84 -1.30
CA THR A 76 -8.14 -4.01 -0.43
C THR A 76 -6.80 -4.70 -0.73
N ASP A 77 -6.23 -4.44 -1.91
CA ASP A 77 -4.88 -4.81 -2.34
C ASP A 77 -3.77 -3.91 -1.75
N ASN A 78 -4.14 -2.97 -0.88
CA ASN A 78 -3.27 -2.01 -0.23
C ASN A 78 -2.54 -1.10 -1.22
N LYS A 79 -3.18 -0.80 -2.36
CA LYS A 79 -2.67 0.11 -3.39
C LYS A 79 -3.48 1.40 -3.44
N LEU A 80 -2.78 2.51 -3.63
CA LEU A 80 -3.43 3.78 -3.96
C LEU A 80 -3.88 3.75 -5.41
N LYS A 81 -5.14 4.11 -5.65
CA LYS A 81 -5.74 4.25 -6.97
C LYS A 81 -6.23 5.69 -7.11
N VAL A 82 -5.81 6.38 -8.17
CA VAL A 82 -6.20 7.78 -8.43
C VAL A 82 -6.99 7.83 -9.72
N ALA A 83 -8.28 8.08 -9.60
CA ALA A 83 -9.22 8.25 -10.70
C ALA A 83 -9.29 9.71 -11.17
N PHE A 84 -9.52 9.88 -12.47
CA PHE A 84 -9.74 11.15 -13.13
C PHE A 84 -10.61 10.98 -14.36
N ASN A 85 -11.32 12.03 -14.72
CA ASN A 85 -12.10 12.04 -15.95
C ASN A 85 -11.18 11.85 -17.17
N LYS A 86 -11.61 11.03 -18.13
CA LYS A 86 -10.86 10.77 -19.38
C LYS A 86 -10.48 12.03 -20.16
N SER A 87 -11.26 13.09 -20.04
CA SER A 87 -10.99 14.37 -20.71
C SER A 87 -9.85 15.17 -20.07
N LEU A 88 -9.45 14.85 -18.83
CA LEU A 88 -8.46 15.62 -18.07
C LEU A 88 -7.03 15.41 -18.58
N HIS A 89 -6.74 14.23 -19.14
CA HIS A 89 -5.44 13.89 -19.72
C HIS A 89 -5.62 13.28 -21.11
N THR A 90 -4.87 13.80 -22.09
CA THR A 90 -4.95 13.37 -23.50
C THR A 90 -4.55 11.91 -23.71
N ASP A 91 -3.63 11.41 -22.88
CA ASP A 91 -3.07 10.07 -22.97
C ASP A 91 -2.45 9.62 -21.64
N LYS A 92 -2.07 8.35 -21.57
CA LYS A 92 -1.41 7.73 -20.42
C LYS A 92 -0.13 8.47 -20.00
N THR A 93 0.67 8.94 -20.96
CA THR A 93 1.95 9.61 -20.67
C THR A 93 1.72 10.96 -19.99
N SER A 94 0.72 11.70 -20.43
CA SER A 94 0.25 12.96 -19.84
C SER A 94 -0.22 12.75 -18.40
N ALA A 95 -1.03 11.71 -18.15
CA ALA A 95 -1.50 11.38 -16.81
C ALA A 95 -0.35 11.00 -15.86
N ILE A 96 0.56 10.13 -16.29
CA ILE A 96 1.74 9.72 -15.49
C ILE A 96 2.66 10.91 -15.22
N SER A 97 2.83 11.83 -16.17
CA SER A 97 3.67 13.02 -15.99
C SER A 97 3.04 14.02 -15.01
N ALA A 98 1.71 14.16 -15.03
CA ALA A 98 0.98 15.02 -14.12
C ALA A 98 0.97 14.46 -12.69
N LEU A 99 0.78 13.15 -12.55
CA LEU A 99 0.64 12.43 -11.28
C LEU A 99 1.88 11.58 -10.93
N SER A 100 3.05 12.00 -11.41
CA SER A 100 4.30 11.22 -11.36
C SER A 100 4.74 10.84 -9.95
N CYS A 101 4.35 11.64 -8.95
CA CYS A 101 4.67 11.43 -7.55
C CYS A 101 3.41 11.67 -6.72
N ALA A 102 2.80 10.61 -6.20
CA ALA A 102 1.89 10.70 -5.07
C ALA A 102 2.75 10.69 -3.79
N SER A 103 2.63 11.73 -2.98
CA SER A 103 3.24 11.75 -1.65
C SER A 103 2.18 11.32 -0.65
N VAL A 104 2.42 10.21 0.04
CA VAL A 104 1.56 9.77 1.13
C VAL A 104 2.27 10.08 2.43
N THR A 105 1.70 11.04 3.14
CA THR A 105 2.00 11.39 4.52
C THR A 105 1.35 10.31 5.38
N TYR A 106 2.08 9.78 6.35
CA TYR A 106 1.52 8.91 7.37
C TYR A 106 1.93 9.50 8.70
N GLU A 107 0.99 9.84 9.57
CA GLU A 107 1.31 9.96 10.99
C GLU A 107 1.65 8.57 11.56
N GLN A 108 2.86 8.08 11.28
CA GLN A 108 3.51 7.18 12.21
C GLN A 108 3.75 8.05 13.45
N GLY A 109 2.87 7.98 14.45
CA GLY A 109 3.05 8.67 15.73
C GLY A 109 4.37 8.23 16.40
N ASN A 110 4.51 8.42 17.72
CA ASN A 110 5.75 8.01 18.37
C ASN A 110 5.89 6.47 18.35
N LEU A 111 6.57 5.95 17.32
CA LEU A 111 6.77 4.52 17.13
C LEU A 111 7.64 4.02 18.28
N THR A 112 7.01 3.28 19.17
CA THR A 112 7.71 2.57 20.23
C THR A 112 7.76 1.09 19.85
N PRO A 113 8.90 0.41 20.10
CA PRO A 113 8.94 -1.04 19.94
C PRO A 113 7.78 -1.68 20.71
N ASN A 114 7.02 -2.56 20.07
CA ASN A 114 5.96 -3.32 20.74
C ASN A 114 6.61 -4.44 21.57
N GLY A 115 7.26 -4.06 22.67
CA GLY A 115 8.14 -4.94 23.42
C GLY A 115 9.24 -5.54 22.53
N ASN A 116 9.47 -6.85 22.69
CA ASN A 116 10.37 -7.66 21.86
C ASN A 116 9.57 -8.54 20.88
N ASN A 117 8.51 -7.98 20.30
CA ASN A 117 7.73 -8.66 19.28
C ASN A 117 8.25 -8.38 17.86
N TYR A 118 8.04 -9.35 17.00
CA TYR A 118 8.49 -9.38 15.62
C TYR A 118 7.41 -10.01 14.75
N ILE A 119 7.47 -9.71 13.45
CA ILE A 119 6.62 -10.30 12.42
C ILE A 119 7.53 -11.08 11.48
N ALA A 120 7.17 -12.33 11.16
CA ALA A 120 7.82 -13.12 10.13
C ALA A 120 6.91 -13.23 8.90
N ILE A 121 7.50 -13.01 7.73
CA ILE A 121 6.86 -13.17 6.43
C ILE A 121 7.61 -14.28 5.69
N ALA A 122 6.89 -15.35 5.33
CA ALA A 122 7.45 -16.49 4.61
C ALA A 122 7.04 -16.44 3.14
N ARG A 123 8.02 -16.55 2.23
CA ARG A 123 7.80 -16.60 0.79
C ARG A 123 8.40 -17.86 0.18
N ASN A 124 7.71 -18.43 -0.81
CA ASN A 124 8.20 -19.60 -1.55
C ASN A 124 9.22 -19.21 -2.63
N SER A 125 9.72 -20.21 -3.37
CA SER A 125 10.70 -20.01 -4.45
C SER A 125 10.18 -19.16 -5.62
N MET A 126 8.86 -19.00 -5.75
CA MET A 126 8.22 -18.13 -6.74
C MET A 126 8.01 -16.69 -6.21
N GLY A 127 8.36 -16.43 -4.95
CA GLY A 127 8.19 -15.11 -4.31
C GLY A 127 6.79 -14.87 -3.73
N GLU A 128 5.90 -15.87 -3.75
CA GLU A 128 4.55 -15.76 -3.20
C GLU A 128 4.59 -15.77 -1.67
N GLU A 129 3.86 -14.86 -1.02
CA GLU A 129 3.68 -14.88 0.42
C GLU A 129 2.74 -16.01 0.82
N ILE A 130 3.27 -17.02 1.50
CA ILE A 130 2.49 -18.19 1.93
C ILE A 130 2.05 -18.10 3.39
N HIS A 131 2.74 -17.27 4.18
CA HIS A 131 2.44 -17.09 5.59
C HIS A 131 2.95 -15.74 6.12
N ARG A 132 2.18 -15.17 7.06
CA ARG A 132 2.55 -14.01 7.86
C ARG A 132 2.09 -14.22 9.29
N THR A 133 2.98 -14.02 10.24
CA THR A 133 2.64 -14.15 11.66
C THR A 133 1.99 -12.87 12.18
N THR A 134 1.20 -12.99 13.24
CA THR A 134 0.91 -11.84 14.10
C THR A 134 2.16 -11.47 14.93
N PRO A 135 2.25 -10.26 15.50
CA PRO A 135 3.38 -9.87 16.33
C PRO A 135 3.58 -10.83 17.50
N MET A 136 4.78 -11.43 17.61
CA MET A 136 5.10 -12.36 18.68
C MET A 136 6.60 -12.34 19.02
N PRO A 137 7.01 -12.89 20.18
CA PRO A 137 8.42 -12.95 20.55
C PRO A 137 9.26 -13.78 19.58
N LEU A 138 10.54 -13.46 19.45
CA LEU A 138 11.47 -14.15 18.53
C LEU A 138 11.52 -15.67 18.78
N THR A 139 11.38 -16.12 20.03
CA THR A 139 11.34 -17.55 20.39
C THR A 139 10.12 -18.26 19.81
N ALA A 140 8.96 -17.61 19.76
CA ALA A 140 7.76 -18.15 19.13
C ALA A 140 7.90 -18.17 17.60
N LEU A 141 8.52 -17.13 17.01
CA LEU A 141 8.82 -17.12 15.58
C LEU A 141 9.76 -18.25 15.16
N MET A 142 10.77 -18.57 15.96
CA MET A 142 11.66 -19.70 15.68
C MET A 142 10.87 -21.01 15.55
N ASN A 143 9.87 -21.23 16.40
CA ASN A 143 9.00 -22.41 16.29
C ASN A 143 8.23 -22.42 14.98
N VAL A 144 7.68 -21.27 14.55
CA VAL A 144 6.98 -21.16 13.26
C VAL A 144 7.93 -21.44 12.10
N ILE A 145 9.13 -20.86 12.10
CA ILE A 145 10.13 -21.06 11.04
C ILE A 145 10.54 -22.52 10.94
N THR A 146 10.69 -23.22 12.07
CA THR A 146 11.08 -24.64 12.08
C THR A 146 9.96 -25.60 11.71
N THR A 147 8.70 -25.15 11.66
CA THR A 147 7.53 -26.01 11.44
C THR A 147 6.75 -25.67 10.17
N LEU A 148 7.05 -24.54 9.52
CA LEU A 148 6.38 -24.12 8.29
C LEU A 148 7.02 -24.81 7.08
N ASP A 149 6.28 -25.76 6.50
CA ASP A 149 6.63 -26.41 5.24
C ASP A 149 5.73 -25.91 4.09
N ASP A 150 6.35 -25.59 2.96
CA ASP A 150 5.61 -25.32 1.73
C ASP A 150 5.23 -26.63 1.06
N THR A 151 4.04 -27.12 1.41
CA THR A 151 3.47 -28.35 0.85
C THR A 151 2.72 -28.14 -0.47
N ARG A 152 2.64 -26.89 -0.96
CA ARG A 152 1.79 -26.54 -2.11
C ARG A 152 2.47 -26.70 -3.46
N ALA A 153 3.80 -26.68 -3.51
CA ALA A 153 4.56 -26.72 -4.76
C ALA A 153 5.51 -27.94 -4.83
N THR A 154 5.11 -28.99 -5.57
CA THR A 154 5.94 -30.19 -5.80
C THR A 154 6.69 -30.20 -7.13
N ALA A 155 6.43 -29.21 -8.00
CA ALA A 155 6.92 -29.18 -9.39
C ALA A 155 8.25 -28.43 -9.59
N PHE A 156 8.76 -27.73 -8.58
CA PHE A 156 9.98 -26.91 -8.66
C PHE A 156 10.86 -27.15 -7.43
N GLY A 157 12.17 -26.89 -7.56
CA GLY A 157 13.07 -26.85 -6.41
C GLY A 157 12.58 -25.79 -5.41
N GLY A 158 12.34 -26.20 -4.16
CA GLY A 158 11.74 -25.34 -3.14
C GLY A 158 12.77 -24.74 -2.21
N ASN A 159 12.70 -23.43 -2.00
CA ASN A 159 13.28 -22.76 -0.85
C ASN A 159 12.21 -21.89 -0.19
N LEU A 160 12.29 -21.79 1.13
CA LEU A 160 11.50 -20.85 1.92
C LEU A 160 12.38 -19.70 2.37
N ILE A 161 11.96 -18.49 2.05
CA ILE A 161 12.65 -17.26 2.45
C ILE A 161 11.81 -16.60 3.55
N PHE A 162 12.42 -16.42 4.72
CA PHE A 162 11.80 -15.71 5.84
C PHE A 162 12.38 -14.31 5.97
N HIS A 163 11.50 -13.32 5.99
CA HIS A 163 11.84 -11.94 6.35
C HIS A 163 11.30 -11.65 7.76
N ILE A 164 12.18 -11.24 8.68
CA ILE A 164 11.81 -10.94 10.06
C ILE A 164 11.97 -9.44 10.29
N GLU A 165 10.90 -8.80 10.71
CA GLU A 165 10.86 -7.38 11.02
C GLU A 165 10.44 -7.15 12.47
N ARG A 166 10.97 -6.10 13.10
CA ARG A 166 10.60 -5.73 14.47
C ARG A 166 9.27 -5.01 14.46
N ASP A 167 8.38 -5.37 15.38
CA ASP A 167 7.07 -4.75 15.48
C ASP A 167 7.13 -3.42 16.25
N TYR A 168 6.44 -2.41 15.73
CA TYR A 168 6.34 -1.07 16.34
C TYR A 168 4.88 -0.68 16.45
N ILE A 169 4.50 -0.13 17.60
CA ILE A 169 3.17 0.42 17.85
C ILE A 169 3.23 1.94 17.96
N VAL A 170 2.12 2.58 17.62
CA VAL A 170 1.93 4.00 17.88
C VAL A 170 1.56 4.17 19.35
N ASN A 171 2.30 5.02 20.05
CA ASN A 171 2.04 5.37 21.45
C ASN A 171 1.07 6.55 21.58
#